data_AF-A0A972FA08-F1
#
_entry.id   AF-A0A972FA08-F1
#
_cell.length_a   1.000
_cell.length_b   1.000
_cell.length_c   1.000
_cell.angle_alpha   90.00
_cell.angle_beta   90.00
_cell.angle_gamma   90.00
#
_symmetry.space_group_name_H-M   'P 1'
#
loop_
_entity.id
_entity.type
_entity.pdbx_description
1 polymer ?
#
loop_
_entity_poly.entity_id
_entity_poly.type
_entity_poly.pdbx_seq_one_letter_code
_entity_poly.pdbx_strand_id
1 'polypeptide(L)'
;MNYVDFVRTTITGLDTELFHYLKEILLAYEFIPLSIIKKEEFTVLGFAEKLCDYFEKVELKTNRDFDKTVEKYVNDFDSIIKDRIAQEPKQRKNREKPPTPRARKYYEEISVIRENSGDPIQGLLDYSRIVFCLYMSIIKSNFKKIKNFDYALKTLSLAEIIKAMREETILLGKKPRFEAIDPYKSDRSTFVITVIMFFYMKSKEVEGKY
;
A
#
# COMPACT_ATOMS: atom_id res chain seq x y z
N MET A 1 -14.29 -1.47 -8.86
CA MET A 1 -13.52 -2.65 -8.40
C MET A 1 -14.32 -3.36 -7.34
N ASN A 2 -14.55 -4.65 -7.52
CA ASN A 2 -15.20 -5.51 -6.53
C ASN A 2 -14.14 -6.15 -5.61
N TYR A 3 -14.40 -6.22 -4.31
CA TYR A 3 -13.49 -6.88 -3.37
C TYR A 3 -13.29 -8.37 -3.68
N VAL A 4 -14.31 -9.05 -4.21
CA VAL A 4 -14.22 -10.48 -4.61
C VAL A 4 -13.18 -10.66 -5.71
N ASP A 5 -13.24 -9.83 -6.77
CA ASP A 5 -12.29 -9.91 -7.87
C ASP A 5 -10.89 -9.48 -7.45
N PHE A 6 -10.80 -8.47 -6.58
CA PHE A 6 -9.54 -8.05 -5.97
C PHE A 6 -8.89 -9.18 -5.17
N VAL A 7 -9.62 -9.80 -4.24
CA VAL A 7 -9.13 -10.89 -3.39
C VAL A 7 -8.77 -12.10 -4.25
N ARG A 8 -9.66 -12.49 -5.18
CA ARG A 8 -9.39 -13.61 -6.09
C ARG A 8 -8.08 -13.38 -6.84
N THR A 9 -7.91 -12.23 -7.48
CA THR A 9 -6.73 -11.93 -8.31
C THR A 9 -5.45 -11.84 -7.48
N THR A 10 -5.50 -11.22 -6.31
CA THR A 10 -4.31 -10.91 -5.51
C THR A 10 -3.87 -12.03 -4.59
N ILE A 11 -4.79 -12.91 -4.16
CA ILE A 11 -4.51 -13.96 -3.18
C ILE A 11 -4.32 -15.32 -3.85
N THR A 12 -5.17 -15.71 -4.80
CA THR A 12 -5.09 -17.06 -5.38
C THR A 12 -3.94 -17.20 -6.38
N GLY A 13 -3.39 -16.08 -6.86
CA GLY A 13 -2.22 -16.03 -7.72
C GLY A 13 -0.87 -16.01 -6.99
N LEU A 14 -0.84 -16.13 -5.66
CA LEU A 14 0.40 -16.21 -4.88
C LEU A 14 0.93 -17.64 -4.88
N ASP A 15 2.25 -17.80 -4.95
CA ASP A 15 2.87 -19.07 -4.60
C ASP A 15 2.69 -19.37 -3.10
N THR A 16 2.97 -20.62 -2.73
CA THR A 16 2.76 -21.12 -1.38
C THR A 16 3.55 -20.33 -0.33
N GLU A 17 4.79 -19.95 -0.64
CA GLU A 17 5.67 -19.26 0.32
C GLU A 17 5.18 -17.83 0.57
N LEU A 18 4.93 -17.06 -0.51
CA LEU A 18 4.38 -15.71 -0.42
C LEU A 18 3.02 -15.68 0.26
N PHE A 19 2.15 -16.67 -0.03
CA PHE A 19 0.87 -16.81 0.66
C PHE A 19 1.05 -17.03 2.17
N HIS A 20 1.96 -17.93 2.56
CA HIS A 20 2.24 -18.20 3.97
C HIS A 20 2.73 -16.94 4.70
N TYR A 21 3.63 -16.16 4.09
CA TYR A 21 4.12 -14.91 4.67
C TYR A 21 3.04 -13.83 4.75
N LEU A 22 2.23 -13.66 3.71
CA LEU A 22 1.08 -12.75 3.72
C LEU A 22 0.13 -13.08 4.87
N LYS A 23 -0.23 -14.37 4.99
CA LYS A 23 -1.13 -14.87 6.02
C LYS A 23 -0.58 -14.59 7.42
N GLU A 24 0.67 -14.97 7.69
CA GLU A 24 1.28 -14.74 9.00
C GLU A 24 1.31 -13.25 9.36
N ILE A 25 1.61 -12.35 8.42
CA ILE A 25 1.61 -10.90 8.69
C ILE A 25 0.20 -10.38 9.01
N LEU A 26 -0.80 -10.71 8.19
CA LEU A 26 -2.18 -10.25 8.42
C LEU A 26 -2.76 -10.72 9.77
N LEU A 27 -2.35 -11.92 10.21
CA LEU A 27 -2.79 -12.49 11.48
C LEU A 27 -1.95 -11.99 12.67
N ALA A 28 -0.62 -11.94 12.56
CA ALA A 28 0.26 -11.52 13.66
C ALA A 28 0.10 -10.05 14.05
N TYR A 29 -0.22 -9.18 13.09
CA TYR A 29 -0.55 -7.78 13.36
C TYR A 29 -2.03 -7.55 13.74
N GLU A 30 -2.79 -8.64 13.91
CA GLU A 30 -4.22 -8.65 14.21
C GLU A 30 -5.02 -7.76 13.24
N PHE A 31 -4.60 -7.72 11.97
CA PHE A 31 -5.30 -6.95 10.95
C PHE A 31 -6.61 -7.64 10.57
N ILE A 32 -6.62 -8.98 10.60
CA ILE A 32 -7.81 -9.80 10.35
C ILE A 32 -8.15 -10.57 11.63
N PRO A 33 -9.30 -10.30 12.28
CA PRO A 33 -9.70 -11.00 13.48
C PRO A 33 -10.15 -12.44 13.18
N LEU A 34 -9.64 -13.38 13.98
CA LEU A 34 -10.05 -14.78 13.99
C LEU A 34 -10.90 -15.07 15.21
N SER A 35 -11.91 -15.92 15.04
CA SER A 35 -12.84 -16.26 16.13
C SER A 35 -12.78 -17.73 16.52
N ILE A 36 -12.42 -18.63 15.60
CA ILE A 36 -12.56 -20.09 15.78
C ILE A 36 -11.38 -20.84 15.13
N ILE A 37 -11.14 -20.60 13.84
CA ILE A 37 -10.14 -21.33 13.03
C ILE A 37 -8.72 -20.97 13.49
N LYS A 38 -7.84 -21.97 13.59
CA LYS A 38 -6.42 -21.75 13.90
C LYS A 38 -5.65 -21.29 12.66
N LYS A 39 -4.61 -20.49 12.85
CA LYS A 39 -3.85 -19.89 11.73
C LYS A 39 -3.25 -20.93 10.77
N GLU A 40 -2.92 -22.11 11.28
CA GLU A 40 -2.33 -23.22 10.54
C GLU A 40 -3.34 -23.92 9.62
N GLU A 41 -4.64 -23.76 9.87
CA GLU A 41 -5.72 -24.51 9.20
C GLU A 41 -6.21 -23.84 7.90
N PHE A 42 -5.75 -22.63 7.60
CA PHE A 42 -6.16 -21.90 6.40
C PHE A 42 -5.48 -22.42 5.12
N THR A 43 -6.29 -22.92 4.20
CA THR A 43 -5.96 -23.05 2.77
C THR A 43 -5.98 -21.68 2.08
N VAL A 44 -5.42 -21.57 0.87
CA VAL A 44 -5.47 -20.34 0.05
C VAL A 44 -6.91 -19.87 -0.15
N LEU A 45 -7.80 -20.77 -0.58
CA LEU A 45 -9.21 -20.45 -0.82
C LEU A 45 -9.94 -20.11 0.49
N GLY A 46 -9.71 -20.86 1.57
CA GLY A 46 -10.33 -20.57 2.86
C GLY A 46 -9.92 -19.21 3.42
N PHE A 47 -8.67 -18.80 3.20
CA PHE A 47 -8.20 -17.47 3.59
C PHE A 47 -8.72 -16.37 2.66
N ALA A 48 -8.85 -16.64 1.37
CA ALA A 48 -9.48 -15.72 0.42
C ALA A 48 -10.95 -15.44 0.79
N GLU A 49 -11.75 -16.47 1.08
CA GLU A 49 -13.12 -16.31 1.59
C GLU A 49 -13.13 -15.46 2.88
N LYS A 50 -12.20 -15.72 3.80
CA LYS A 50 -12.08 -14.92 5.03
C LYS A 50 -11.77 -13.44 4.76
N LEU A 51 -11.01 -13.13 3.71
CA LEU A 51 -10.75 -11.75 3.29
C LEU A 51 -11.99 -11.13 2.62
N CYS A 52 -12.77 -11.89 1.87
CA CYS A 52 -14.07 -11.44 1.36
C CYS A 52 -15.01 -11.07 2.51
N ASP A 53 -15.19 -11.95 3.51
CA ASP A 53 -15.99 -11.67 4.71
C ASP A 53 -15.50 -10.40 5.44
N TYR A 54 -14.18 -10.22 5.51
CA TYR A 54 -13.58 -9.04 6.11
C TYR A 54 -13.99 -7.76 5.37
N PHE A 55 -13.84 -7.74 4.04
CA PHE A 55 -14.17 -6.55 3.25
C PHE A 55 -15.68 -6.27 3.22
N GLU A 56 -16.52 -7.30 3.12
CA GLU A 56 -17.98 -7.15 3.25
C GLU A 56 -18.32 -6.46 4.59
N LYS A 57 -17.70 -6.91 5.68
CA LYS A 57 -17.94 -6.30 7.00
C LYS A 57 -17.41 -4.88 7.12
N VAL A 58 -16.30 -4.54 6.45
CA VAL A 58 -15.81 -3.16 6.33
C VAL A 58 -16.83 -2.30 5.58
N GLU A 59 -17.40 -2.79 4.46
CA GLU A 59 -18.42 -2.05 3.71
C GLU A 59 -19.65 -1.79 4.58
N LEU A 60 -20.16 -2.82 5.27
CA LEU A 60 -21.32 -2.71 6.17
C LEU A 60 -21.08 -1.73 7.33
N LYS A 61 -19.89 -1.75 7.94
CA LYS A 61 -19.53 -0.91 9.09
C LYS A 61 -19.28 0.55 8.70
N THR A 62 -18.74 0.78 7.51
CA THR A 62 -18.35 2.12 7.06
C THR A 62 -19.37 2.76 6.14
N ASN A 63 -20.34 1.99 5.64
CA ASN A 63 -21.29 2.36 4.60
C ASN A 63 -20.59 2.90 3.33
N ARG A 64 -19.47 2.26 2.98
CA ARG A 64 -18.66 2.58 1.81
C ARG A 64 -18.38 1.30 1.05
N ASP A 65 -18.67 1.30 -0.23
CA ASP A 65 -18.25 0.23 -1.14
C ASP A 65 -16.70 0.08 -1.18
N PHE A 66 -16.26 -1.02 -1.74
CA PHE A 66 -14.84 -1.37 -1.82
C PHE A 66 -14.06 -0.37 -2.67
N ASP A 67 -14.66 0.21 -3.70
CA ASP A 67 -14.03 1.27 -4.49
C ASP A 67 -13.66 2.47 -3.62
N LYS A 68 -14.57 2.96 -2.78
CA LYS A 68 -14.27 4.01 -1.79
C LYS A 68 -13.23 3.58 -0.76
N THR A 69 -13.12 2.28 -0.48
CA THR A 69 -12.06 1.74 0.38
C THR A 69 -10.70 1.82 -0.31
N VAL A 70 -10.63 1.49 -1.60
CA VAL A 70 -9.42 1.64 -2.43
C VAL A 70 -9.05 3.11 -2.61
N GLU A 71 -10.03 4.00 -2.85
CA GLU A 71 -9.80 5.44 -2.92
C GLU A 71 -9.23 6.00 -1.62
N LYS A 72 -9.73 5.54 -0.47
CA LYS A 72 -9.13 5.89 0.82
C LYS A 72 -7.68 5.42 0.90
N TYR A 73 -7.39 4.17 0.55
CA TYR A 73 -6.01 3.67 0.52
C TYR A 73 -5.10 4.58 -0.34
N VAL A 74 -5.56 5.00 -1.52
CA VAL A 74 -4.83 5.95 -2.38
C VAL A 74 -4.63 7.29 -1.68
N ASN A 75 -5.70 7.88 -1.15
CA ASN A 75 -5.66 9.19 -0.49
C ASN A 75 -4.79 9.19 0.77
N ASP A 76 -4.80 8.10 1.53
CA ASP A 76 -3.96 7.92 2.71
C ASP A 76 -2.47 7.98 2.33
N PHE A 77 -2.08 7.29 1.26
CA PHE A 77 -0.71 7.34 0.76
C PHE A 77 -0.35 8.68 0.13
N ASP A 78 -1.21 9.27 -0.70
CA ASP A 78 -0.98 10.60 -1.28
C ASP A 78 -0.69 11.63 -0.18
N SER A 79 -1.51 11.60 0.86
CA SER A 79 -1.47 12.57 1.93
C SER A 79 -0.29 12.38 2.91
N ILE A 80 0.43 11.25 2.89
CA ILE A 80 1.70 11.06 3.63
C ILE A 80 2.94 11.36 2.76
N ILE A 81 2.85 11.26 1.43
CA ILE A 81 3.99 11.45 0.53
C ILE A 81 4.07 12.88 -0.01
N LYS A 82 2.95 13.53 -0.33
CA LYS A 82 2.85 14.81 -1.06
C LYS A 82 3.80 15.89 -0.56
N ASP A 83 3.81 16.12 0.75
CA ASP A 83 4.60 17.17 1.40
C ASP A 83 6.08 16.81 1.56
N ARG A 84 6.40 15.53 1.38
CA ARG A 84 7.74 14.95 1.50
C ARG A 84 8.41 14.73 0.14
N ILE A 85 7.76 15.11 -0.96
CA ILE A 85 8.39 15.21 -2.28
C ILE A 85 8.93 16.64 -2.49
N ALA A 86 10.15 16.76 -3.01
CA ALA A 86 10.72 18.07 -3.35
C ALA A 86 9.90 18.75 -4.45
N GLN A 87 9.62 20.04 -4.28
CA GLN A 87 8.83 20.83 -5.23
C GLN A 87 9.62 21.12 -6.51
N GLU A 88 8.93 21.49 -7.57
CA GLU A 88 9.56 21.90 -8.81
C GLU A 88 10.47 23.14 -8.58
N PRO A 89 11.71 23.14 -9.09
CA PRO A 89 12.61 24.28 -8.98
C PRO A 89 12.03 25.50 -9.71
N LYS A 90 11.94 26.64 -9.01
CA LYS A 90 11.57 27.91 -9.63
C LYS A 90 12.72 28.42 -10.51
N GLN A 91 12.40 28.87 -11.73
CA GLN A 91 13.38 29.55 -12.58
C GLN A 91 13.76 30.88 -11.93
N ARG A 92 15.07 31.12 -11.77
CA ARG A 92 15.59 32.42 -11.33
C ARG A 92 15.96 33.25 -12.57
N LYS A 93 15.80 34.58 -12.49
CA LYS A 93 16.20 35.50 -13.58
C LYS A 93 17.66 35.21 -13.98
N ASN A 94 17.91 35.11 -15.28
CA ASN A 94 19.21 34.88 -15.90
C ASN A 94 19.92 33.55 -15.51
N ARG A 95 19.16 32.51 -15.14
CA ARG A 95 19.70 31.16 -14.95
C ARG A 95 18.78 30.12 -15.61
N GLU A 96 19.38 29.04 -16.12
CA GLU A 96 18.63 27.87 -16.59
C GLU A 96 17.83 27.26 -15.43
N LYS A 97 16.62 26.78 -15.73
CA LYS A 97 15.76 26.10 -14.77
C LYS A 97 16.40 24.75 -14.41
N PRO A 98 16.67 24.45 -13.12
CA PRO A 98 17.16 23.14 -12.74
C PRO A 98 16.17 22.04 -13.15
N PRO A 99 16.64 20.82 -13.44
CA PRO A 99 15.76 19.72 -13.84
C PRO A 99 14.76 19.38 -12.73
N THR A 100 13.55 18.99 -13.13
CA THR A 100 12.51 18.50 -12.21
C THR A 100 13.02 17.25 -11.48
N PRO A 101 12.93 17.21 -10.13
CA PRO A 101 13.34 16.05 -9.34
C PRO A 101 12.66 14.76 -9.81
N ARG A 102 13.39 13.64 -9.87
CA ARG A 102 12.83 12.35 -10.31
C ARG A 102 11.62 11.95 -9.46
N ALA A 103 11.69 12.11 -8.14
CA ALA A 103 10.59 11.79 -7.25
C ALA A 103 9.31 12.62 -7.54
N ARG A 104 9.47 13.87 -7.99
CA ARG A 104 8.36 14.75 -8.40
C ARG A 104 7.68 14.24 -9.66
N LYS A 105 8.45 13.89 -10.70
CA LYS A 105 7.91 13.36 -11.96
C LYS A 105 7.03 12.14 -11.74
N TYR A 106 7.54 11.14 -11.03
CA TYR A 106 6.77 9.94 -10.74
C TYR A 106 5.54 10.25 -9.88
N TYR A 107 5.66 11.08 -8.84
CA TYR A 107 4.54 11.47 -8.00
C TYR A 107 3.42 12.20 -8.78
N GLU A 108 3.75 13.02 -9.77
CA GLU A 108 2.75 13.70 -10.62
C GLU A 108 2.05 12.73 -11.58
N GLU A 109 2.73 11.67 -12.01
CA GLU A 109 2.22 10.69 -12.96
C GLU A 109 1.47 9.51 -12.31
N ILE A 110 1.63 9.25 -11.00
CA ILE A 110 1.06 8.03 -10.36
C ILE A 110 -0.46 7.88 -10.53
N SER A 111 -1.22 8.98 -10.46
CA SER A 111 -2.68 8.92 -10.61
C SER A 111 -3.06 8.61 -12.06
N VAL A 112 -2.34 9.21 -13.02
CA VAL A 112 -2.53 8.96 -14.46
C VAL A 112 -2.19 7.52 -14.81
N ILE A 113 -1.09 6.98 -14.26
CA ILE A 113 -0.69 5.58 -14.44
C ILE A 113 -1.78 4.63 -13.93
N ARG A 114 -2.35 4.91 -12.75
CA ARG A 114 -3.44 4.11 -12.18
C ARG A 114 -4.66 4.11 -13.09
N GLU A 115 -5.11 5.30 -13.51
CA GLU A 115 -6.33 5.50 -14.31
C GLU A 115 -6.22 4.91 -15.73
N ASN A 116 -5.03 4.94 -16.34
CA ASN A 116 -4.82 4.50 -17.72
C ASN A 116 -4.46 3.02 -17.89
N SER A 117 -4.41 2.25 -16.79
CA SER A 117 -3.97 0.84 -16.81
C SER A 117 -4.90 -0.13 -17.57
N GLY A 118 -6.14 0.28 -17.88
CA GLY A 118 -7.15 -0.55 -18.55
C GLY A 118 -7.73 -1.68 -17.69
N ASP A 119 -6.98 -2.14 -16.68
CA ASP A 119 -7.42 -3.07 -15.63
C ASP A 119 -7.25 -2.43 -14.24
N PRO A 120 -8.33 -2.27 -13.45
CA PRO A 120 -8.26 -1.59 -12.16
C PRO A 120 -7.23 -2.18 -11.17
N ILE A 121 -7.01 -3.50 -11.21
CA ILE A 121 -6.08 -4.19 -10.29
C ILE A 121 -4.64 -3.94 -10.73
N GLN A 122 -4.37 -3.98 -12.03
CA GLN A 122 -3.07 -3.60 -12.61
C GLN A 122 -2.75 -2.13 -12.32
N GLY A 123 -3.71 -1.22 -12.45
CA GLY A 123 -3.54 0.18 -12.09
C GLY A 123 -3.22 0.38 -10.61
N LEU A 124 -3.88 -0.38 -9.73
CA LEU A 124 -3.57 -0.38 -8.31
C LEU A 124 -2.18 -0.95 -8.02
N LEU A 125 -1.77 -2.01 -8.71
CA LEU A 125 -0.42 -2.59 -8.61
C LEU A 125 0.67 -1.59 -9.00
N ASP A 126 0.52 -0.91 -10.13
CA ASP A 126 1.52 0.05 -10.60
C ASP A 126 1.57 1.30 -9.72
N TYR A 127 0.41 1.76 -9.23
CA TYR A 127 0.33 2.77 -8.18
C TYR A 127 1.08 2.35 -6.91
N SER A 128 0.75 1.18 -6.36
CA SER A 128 1.34 0.67 -5.11
C SER A 128 2.86 0.52 -5.23
N ARG A 129 3.37 0.04 -6.37
CA ARG A 129 4.82 -0.06 -6.65
C ARG A 129 5.52 1.28 -6.49
N ILE A 130 5.03 2.32 -7.17
CA ILE A 130 5.65 3.65 -7.13
C ILE A 130 5.55 4.25 -5.73
N VAL A 131 4.37 4.16 -5.12
CA VAL A 131 4.11 4.73 -3.80
C VAL A 131 4.94 4.08 -2.71
N PHE A 132 5.09 2.74 -2.71
CA PHE A 132 5.93 2.06 -1.73
C PHE A 132 7.41 2.44 -1.90
N CYS A 133 7.90 2.60 -3.13
CA CYS A 133 9.28 3.04 -3.39
C CYS A 133 9.53 4.48 -2.94
N LEU A 134 8.58 5.38 -3.20
CA LEU A 134 8.62 6.77 -2.72
C LEU A 134 8.60 6.82 -1.19
N TYR A 135 7.65 6.11 -0.56
CA TYR A 135 7.50 6.11 0.88
C TYR A 135 8.70 5.47 1.59
N MET A 136 9.26 4.38 1.05
CA MET A 136 10.49 3.78 1.56
C MET A 136 11.68 4.74 1.51
N SER A 137 11.80 5.52 0.43
CA SER A 137 12.86 6.53 0.32
C SER A 137 12.66 7.69 1.29
N ILE A 138 11.41 8.03 1.60
CA ILE A 138 11.06 8.98 2.65
C ILE A 138 11.44 8.43 4.04
N ILE A 139 11.13 7.16 4.32
CA ILE A 139 11.51 6.52 5.60
C ILE A 139 13.04 6.56 5.76
N LYS A 140 13.78 6.15 4.73
CA LYS A 140 15.26 6.17 4.70
C LYS A 140 15.86 7.58 4.80
N SER A 141 15.12 8.62 4.44
CA SER A 141 15.55 10.01 4.59
C SER A 141 15.22 10.61 5.97
N ASN A 142 14.75 9.80 6.92
CA ASN A 142 14.18 10.24 8.19
C ASN A 142 13.03 11.22 7.99
N PHE A 143 12.10 10.87 7.09
CA PHE A 143 10.90 11.63 6.74
C PHE A 143 11.17 13.04 6.17
N LYS A 144 12.39 13.31 5.69
CA LYS A 144 12.76 14.56 5.02
C LYS A 144 12.30 14.57 3.56
N LYS A 145 12.23 15.76 2.97
CA LYS A 145 11.92 15.93 1.55
C LYS A 145 12.91 15.19 0.66
N ILE A 146 12.42 14.34 -0.23
CA ILE A 146 13.23 13.59 -1.20
C ILE A 146 13.19 14.22 -2.59
N LYS A 147 14.32 14.19 -3.30
CA LYS A 147 14.42 14.60 -4.72
C LYS A 147 14.48 13.40 -5.67
N ASN A 148 14.93 12.26 -5.16
CA ASN A 148 15.17 11.04 -5.90
C ASN A 148 14.74 9.84 -5.03
N PHE A 149 14.54 8.69 -5.66
CA PHE A 149 14.16 7.44 -5.01
C PHE A 149 14.65 6.24 -5.84
N ASP A 150 14.84 5.10 -5.19
CA ASP A 150 15.11 3.84 -5.87
C ASP A 150 13.77 3.15 -6.21
N TYR A 151 13.59 2.75 -7.48
CA TYR A 151 12.39 2.07 -7.95
C TYR A 151 12.51 0.54 -7.85
N ALA A 152 13.61 0.02 -7.31
CA ALA A 152 13.83 -1.41 -7.18
C ALA A 152 13.08 -2.01 -5.97
N LEU A 153 12.30 -3.06 -6.22
CA LEU A 153 11.50 -3.75 -5.20
C LEU A 153 12.33 -4.43 -4.09
N LYS A 154 13.60 -4.74 -4.36
CA LYS A 154 14.56 -5.22 -3.35
C LYS A 154 14.83 -4.21 -2.23
N THR A 155 14.52 -2.93 -2.46
CA THR A 155 14.73 -1.89 -1.46
C THR A 155 13.57 -1.75 -0.48
N LEU A 156 12.45 -2.43 -0.74
CA LEU A 156 11.24 -2.34 0.06
C LEU A 156 11.29 -3.31 1.24
N SER A 157 10.89 -2.81 2.41
CA SER A 157 10.68 -3.59 3.62
C SER A 157 9.25 -3.36 4.11
N LEU A 158 8.41 -4.39 4.04
CA LEU A 158 7.02 -4.29 4.51
C LEU A 158 6.96 -3.96 6.01
N ALA A 159 7.87 -4.51 6.81
CA ALA A 159 7.95 -4.23 8.23
C ALA A 159 8.23 -2.74 8.50
N GLU A 160 9.16 -2.13 7.76
CA GLU A 160 9.45 -0.69 7.88
C GLU A 160 8.26 0.17 7.41
N ILE A 161 7.58 -0.22 6.34
CA ILE A 161 6.37 0.47 5.84
C ILE A 161 5.27 0.44 6.90
N ILE A 162 4.93 -0.74 7.42
CA ILE A 162 3.88 -0.90 8.44
C ILE A 162 4.23 -0.13 9.71
N LYS A 163 5.49 -0.20 10.15
CA LYS A 163 5.96 0.54 11.32
C LYS A 163 5.81 2.05 11.11
N ALA A 164 6.29 2.57 9.99
CA ALA A 164 6.19 3.99 9.67
C ALA A 164 4.72 4.46 9.57
N MET A 165 3.84 3.64 8.97
CA MET A 165 2.41 3.93 8.93
C MET A 165 1.80 4.00 10.34
N ARG A 166 2.15 3.07 11.23
CA ARG A 166 1.68 3.09 12.64
C ARG A 166 2.18 4.31 13.41
N GLU A 167 3.37 4.79 13.09
CA GLU A 167 4.02 5.96 13.72
C GLU A 167 3.65 7.29 13.06
N GLU A 168 2.95 7.25 11.93
CA GLU A 168 2.51 8.42 11.18
C GLU A 168 1.56 9.27 12.06
N THR A 169 2.01 10.49 12.36
CA THR A 169 1.49 11.46 13.35
C THR A 169 1.54 11.03 14.83
N ILE A 170 2.71 10.58 15.30
CA ILE A 170 3.05 10.59 16.74
C ILE A 170 3.81 11.88 17.17
N LEU A 171 4.32 12.68 16.22
CA LEU A 171 5.05 13.90 16.54
C LEU A 171 4.09 15.02 17.03
N LEU A 172 4.27 15.42 18.29
CA LEU A 172 3.57 16.52 19.00
C LEU A 172 2.17 16.19 19.56
N GLY A 173 1.90 14.96 20.02
CA GLY A 173 0.70 14.65 20.81
C GLY A 173 -0.62 14.67 20.03
N LYS A 174 -0.56 14.62 18.70
CA LYS A 174 -1.73 14.47 17.83
C LYS A 174 -2.20 13.01 17.84
N LYS A 175 -3.49 12.79 17.57
CA LYS A 175 -4.03 11.43 17.39
C LYS A 175 -3.26 10.71 16.26
N PRO A 176 -3.04 9.39 16.37
CA PRO A 176 -2.47 8.60 15.28
C PRO A 176 -3.27 8.82 13.99
N ARG A 177 -2.57 8.95 12.86
CA ARG A 177 -3.21 9.18 11.57
C ARG A 177 -4.06 7.99 11.16
N PHE A 178 -3.58 6.80 11.50
CA PHE A 178 -4.24 5.54 11.23
C PHE A 178 -4.70 4.92 12.54
N GLU A 179 -6.01 4.91 12.78
CA GLU A 179 -6.61 4.27 13.93
C GLU A 179 -6.82 2.78 13.64
N ALA A 180 -5.93 1.94 14.18
CA ALA A 180 -6.00 0.49 13.99
C ALA A 180 -6.69 -0.25 15.15
N ILE A 181 -7.43 0.40 16.05
CA ILE A 181 -8.06 -0.31 17.18
C ILE A 181 -9.25 -1.14 16.69
N ASP A 182 -10.20 -0.51 15.99
CA ASP A 182 -11.35 -1.21 15.42
C ASP A 182 -10.91 -1.98 14.16
N PRO A 183 -11.06 -3.32 14.12
CA PRO A 183 -10.62 -4.13 12.98
C PRO A 183 -11.40 -3.84 11.69
N TYR A 184 -12.61 -3.26 11.76
CA TYR A 184 -13.45 -3.02 10.58
C TYR A 184 -13.56 -1.54 10.22
N LYS A 185 -12.69 -0.68 10.77
CA LYS A 185 -12.55 0.71 10.34
C LYS A 185 -11.73 0.83 9.06
N SER A 186 -11.95 1.93 8.37
CA SER A 186 -11.34 2.22 7.07
C SER A 186 -9.82 2.41 7.14
N ASP A 187 -9.25 2.81 8.28
CA ASP A 187 -7.78 2.88 8.44
C ASP A 187 -7.14 1.48 8.54
N ARG A 188 -7.86 0.51 9.12
CA ARG A 188 -7.41 -0.89 9.19
C ARG A 188 -7.38 -1.52 7.80
N SER A 189 -8.37 -1.24 6.96
CA SER A 189 -8.38 -1.75 5.59
C SER A 189 -7.24 -1.19 4.75
N THR A 190 -6.76 0.04 5.00
CA THR A 190 -5.52 0.56 4.39
C THR A 190 -4.31 -0.32 4.71
N PHE A 191 -4.15 -0.79 5.96
CA PHE A 191 -3.09 -1.75 6.32
C PHE A 191 -3.27 -3.09 5.60
N VAL A 192 -4.49 -3.63 5.57
CA VAL A 192 -4.78 -4.91 4.90
C VAL A 192 -4.45 -4.83 3.41
N ILE A 193 -4.92 -3.79 2.71
CA ILE A 193 -4.62 -3.57 1.29
C ILE A 193 -3.11 -3.36 1.08
N THR A 194 -2.42 -2.67 1.99
CA THR A 194 -0.96 -2.49 1.92
C THR A 194 -0.22 -3.83 1.93
N VAL A 195 -0.58 -4.74 2.85
CA VAL A 195 0.03 -6.07 2.93
C VAL A 195 -0.28 -6.88 1.67
N ILE A 196 -1.54 -6.91 1.24
CA ILE A 196 -1.96 -7.66 0.04
C ILE A 196 -1.20 -7.17 -1.20
N MET A 197 -1.17 -5.85 -1.43
CA MET A 197 -0.49 -5.28 -2.59
C MET A 197 1.02 -5.48 -2.54
N PHE A 198 1.63 -5.50 -1.35
CA PHE A 198 3.06 -5.79 -1.21
C PHE A 198 3.39 -7.20 -1.71
N PHE A 199 2.65 -8.21 -1.27
CA PHE A 199 2.90 -9.60 -1.69
C PHE A 199 2.46 -9.87 -3.13
N TYR A 200 1.36 -9.27 -3.59
CA TYR A 200 0.97 -9.36 -4.98
C TYR A 200 2.01 -8.75 -5.91
N MET A 201 2.65 -7.65 -5.51
CA MET A 201 3.75 -7.07 -6.25
C MET A 201 4.98 -7.98 -6.26
N LYS A 202 5.30 -8.66 -5.14
CA LYS A 202 6.38 -9.65 -5.07
C LYS A 202 6.14 -10.85 -5.98
N SER A 203 4.91 -11.36 -6.09
CA SER A 203 4.60 -12.49 -6.97
C SER A 203 4.71 -12.17 -8.46
N LYS A 204 4.79 -10.88 -8.82
CA LYS A 204 5.00 -10.40 -10.20
C LYS A 204 6.45 -10.04 -10.49
N GLU A 205 7.38 -10.27 -9.55
CA GLU A 205 8.81 -10.13 -9.84
C GLU A 205 9.23 -11.23 -10.82
N VAL A 206 9.74 -10.82 -11.98
CA VAL A 206 10.43 -11.74 -12.88
C VAL A 206 11.85 -11.89 -12.33
N GLU A 207 12.07 -12.91 -11.50
CA GLU A 207 13.42 -13.34 -11.17
C GLU A 207 14.05 -13.91 -12.45
N GLY A 208 14.96 -13.15 -13.06
CA GLY A 208 15.77 -13.67 -14.15
C GLY A 208 16.53 -14.89 -13.66
N LYS A 209 16.18 -16.07 -14.17
CA LYS A 209 16.96 -17.29 -13.95
C LYS A 209 18.34 -17.06 -14.57
N TYR A 210 19.37 -16.96 -13.73
CA TYR A 210 20.77 -17.01 -14.16
C TYR A 210 21.17 -18.45 -14.47
#